data_AF-A0A7V9B3K6-F1
#
_entry.id   AF-A0A7V9B3K6-F1
#
_cell.length_a   1.000
_cell.length_b   1.000
_cell.length_c   1.000
_cell.angle_alpha   90.00
_cell.angle_beta   90.00
_cell.angle_gamma   90.00
#
_symmetry.space_group_name_H-M   'P 1'
#
loop_
_entity.id
_entity.type
_entity.pdbx_description
1 polymer ?
#
loop_
_entity_poly.entity_id
_entity_poly.type
_entity_poly.pdbx_seq_one_letter_code
_entity_poly.pdbx_strand_id
1 'polypeptide(L)' 'VLPVDHPLAGMANVVLTPHIGGATYDTEANHTSLIAEGLVELAAGRRPANLVNPEVLD' A
#
# COMPACT_ATOMS: atom_id res chain seq x y z
N VAL A 1 6.68 7.80 -10.88
CA VAL A 1 6.16 9.19 -10.81
C VAL A 1 6.19 9.76 -12.21
N LEU A 2 5.12 10.46 -12.62
CA LEU A 2 5.03 11.05 -13.97
C LEU A 2 5.89 12.32 -14.05
N PRO A 3 6.69 12.55 -15.12
CA PRO A 3 7.39 13.81 -15.32
C PRO A 3 6.44 15.01 -15.36
N VAL A 4 6.91 16.18 -14.90
CA VAL A 4 6.09 17.42 -14.83
C VAL A 4 5.64 17.87 -16.22
N ASP A 5 6.48 17.65 -17.24
CA ASP A 5 6.26 17.99 -18.65
C ASP A 5 5.58 16.88 -19.46
N HIS A 6 5.04 15.84 -18.80
CA HIS A 6 4.41 14.74 -19.50
C HIS A 6 3.13 15.18 -20.22
N PRO A 7 2.91 14.80 -21.50
CA PRO A 7 1.78 15.26 -22.31
C PRO A 7 0.39 15.06 -21.68
N LEU A 8 0.19 13.98 -20.92
CA LEU A 8 -1.06 13.70 -20.22
C LEU A 8 -1.47 14.80 -19.23
N ALA A 9 -0.53 15.53 -18.64
CA ALA A 9 -0.82 16.60 -17.69
C ALA A 9 -1.49 17.83 -18.34
N GLY A 10 -1.38 17.97 -19.68
CA GLY A 10 -1.99 19.08 -20.44
C GLY A 10 -3.28 18.73 -21.20
N MET A 11 -3.72 17.48 -21.17
CA MET A 11 -4.89 17.04 -21.93
C MET A 11 -6.20 17.41 -21.21
N ALA A 12 -7.11 18.11 -21.92
CA ALA A 12 -8.39 18.56 -21.35
C ALA A 12 -9.35 17.42 -20.97
N ASN A 13 -9.15 16.22 -21.50
CA ASN A 13 -9.97 15.03 -21.27
C ASN A 13 -9.33 14.04 -20.28
N VAL A 14 -8.36 14.49 -19.49
CA VAL A 14 -7.63 13.65 -18.52
C VAL A 14 -7.73 14.25 -17.13
N VAL A 15 -8.01 13.40 -16.14
CA VAL A 15 -7.90 13.72 -14.72
C VAL A 15 -6.81 12.83 -14.11
N LEU A 16 -5.83 13.45 -13.45
CA LEU A 16 -4.72 12.76 -12.79
C LEU A 16 -4.87 12.83 -11.28
N THR A 17 -4.51 11.76 -10.58
CA THR A 17 -4.40 11.73 -9.11
C THR A 17 -3.01 11.21 -8.72
N PRO A 18 -2.35 11.80 -7.71
CA PRO A 18 -0.97 11.42 -7.35
C PRO A 18 -0.92 10.14 -6.50
N HIS A 19 -1.42 9.01 -7.02
CA HIS A 19 -1.49 7.73 -6.29
C HIS A 19 -2.22 7.86 -4.94
N ILE A 20 -3.30 8.64 -4.88
CA ILE A 20 -4.06 8.89 -3.65
C ILE A 20 -5.29 7.97 -3.50
N GLY A 21 -5.34 6.88 -4.26
CA GLY A 21 -6.47 5.94 -4.20
C GLY A 21 -6.67 5.30 -2.82
N GLY A 22 -5.58 5.07 -2.08
CA GLY A 22 -5.59 4.59 -0.69
C GLY A 22 -5.36 5.68 0.36
N ALA A 23 -5.29 6.96 -0.03
CA ALA A 23 -4.99 8.06 0.89
C ALA A 23 -6.27 8.55 1.60
N THR A 24 -6.91 7.64 2.32
CA THR A 24 -8.04 7.95 3.22
C THR A 24 -7.62 7.71 4.66
N TYR A 25 -8.20 8.45 5.60
CA TYR A 25 -7.90 8.28 7.03
C TYR A 25 -8.15 6.83 7.50
N ASP A 26 -9.23 6.22 7.01
CA ASP A 26 -9.57 4.84 7.37
C ASP A 26 -8.57 3.84 6.80
N THR A 27 -8.15 4.00 5.54
CA THR A 27 -7.12 3.14 4.94
C THR A 27 -5.81 3.26 5.72
N GLU A 28 -5.39 4.49 6.05
CA GLU A 28 -4.16 4.77 6.80
C GLU A 28 -4.18 4.16 8.21
N ALA A 29 -5.30 4.25 8.92
CA ALA A 29 -5.43 3.64 10.25
C ALA A 29 -5.45 2.10 10.19
N ASN A 30 -6.22 1.54 9.26
CA ASN A 30 -6.45 0.10 9.16
C ASN A 30 -5.19 -0.63 8.67
N HIS A 31 -4.57 -0.18 7.58
CA HIS A 31 -3.40 -0.89 7.03
C HIS A 31 -2.18 -0.79 7.95
N THR A 32 -2.03 0.29 8.71
CA THR A 32 -0.91 0.49 9.65
C THR A 32 -1.04 -0.48 10.81
N SER A 33 -2.26 -0.64 11.35
CA SER A 33 -2.56 -1.63 12.38
C SER A 33 -2.27 -3.06 11.89
N LEU A 34 -2.74 -3.41 10.69
CA LEU A 34 -2.49 -4.73 10.08
C LEU A 34 -0.99 -5.01 9.89
N ILE A 35 -0.21 -4.02 9.47
CA ILE A 35 1.25 -4.14 9.32
C ILE A 35 1.90 -4.35 10.68
N ALA A 36 1.57 -3.53 11.67
CA ALA A 36 2.14 -3.61 13.01
C ALA A 36 1.86 -4.97 13.67
N GLU A 37 0.62 -5.45 13.60
CA GLU A 37 0.22 -6.77 14.09
C GLU A 37 0.99 -7.89 13.38
N GLY A 38 1.07 -7.83 12.05
CA GLY A 38 1.81 -8.82 11.27
C GLY A 38 3.31 -8.89 11.62
N LEU A 39 3.94 -7.74 11.88
CA LEU A 39 5.34 -7.67 12.31
C LEU A 39 5.54 -8.26 13.71
N VAL A 40 4.60 -8.02 14.64
CA VAL A 40 4.63 -8.61 15.99
C VAL A 40 4.50 -10.13 15.93
N GLU A 41 3.58 -10.65 15.11
CA GLU A 41 3.43 -12.10 14.89
C GLU A 41 4.71 -12.73 14.35
N LEU A 42 5.29 -12.12 13.30
CA LEU A 42 6.51 -12.60 12.67
C LEU A 42 7.69 -12.60 13.67
N ALA A 43 7.88 -11.52 14.42
CA ALA A 43 8.95 -11.40 15.40
C ALA A 43 8.82 -12.44 16.53
N ALA A 44 7.61 -12.92 16.81
CA ALA A 44 7.34 -13.96 17.79
C ALA A 44 7.42 -15.39 17.19
N GLY A 45 7.87 -15.55 15.95
CA GLY A 45 7.96 -16.85 15.27
C GLY A 45 6.61 -17.43 14.87
N ARG A 46 5.54 -16.61 14.86
CA ARG A 46 4.21 -17.00 14.39
C ARG A 46 4.03 -16.58 12.93
N ARG A 47 3.08 -17.22 12.24
CA ARG A 47 2.73 -16.90 10.86
C ARG A 47 1.77 -15.69 10.83
N PRO A 48 2.13 -14.56 10.20
CA PRO A 48 1.22 -13.41 10.04
C PRO A 48 -0.01 -13.77 9.19
N ALA A 49 -1.17 -13.19 9.52
CA ALA A 49 -2.43 -13.47 8.83
C ALA A 49 -2.44 -13.10 7.34
N ASN A 50 -1.70 -12.06 6.95
CA ASN A 50 -1.65 -11.53 5.58
C ASN A 50 -0.35 -11.91 4.83
N LEU A 51 0.25 -13.05 5.16
CA LEU A 51 1.45 -13.53 4.49
C LEU A 51 1.13 -14.04 3.07
N VAL A 52 1.57 -13.30 2.06
CA VAL A 52 1.31 -13.62 0.63
C VAL A 52 2.11 -14.84 0.17
N ASN A 53 3.31 -15.03 0.72
CA ASN A 53 4.27 -16.06 0.33
C ASN A 53 4.50 -17.00 1.52
N PRO A 54 3.57 -17.92 1.81
CA PRO A 54 3.68 -18.82 2.96
C PRO A 54 4.93 -19.72 2.92
N GLU A 55 5.41 -20.05 1.72
CA GLU A 55 6.55 -20.93 1.48
C GLU A 55 7.87 -20.42 2.07
N VAL A 56 7.96 -19.13 2.43
CA VAL A 56 9.16 -18.56 3.07
C VAL A 56 9.28 -18.91 4.55
N LEU A 57 8.22 -19.47 5.14
CA LEU A 57 8.19 -19.91 6.55
C LEU A 57 8.09 -21.44 6.70
N ASP A 58 8.05 -22.18 5.59
CA ASP A 58 7.97 -23.66 5.59
C ASP A 58 9.36 -24.32 5.68
#